data_AF-S0G0P6-F1
#
_entry.id   AF-S0G0P6-F1
#
_cell.length_a   1.000
_cell.length_b   1.000
_cell.length_c   1.000
_cell.angle_alpha   90.00
_cell.angle_beta   90.00
_cell.angle_gamma   90.00
#
_symmetry.space_group_name_H-M   'P 1'
#
loop_
_entity.id
_entity.type
_entity.pdbx_description
1 polymer ?
#
loop_
_entity_poly.entity_id
_entity_poly.type
_entity_poly.pdbx_seq_one_letter_code
_entity_poly.pdbx_strand_id
1 'polypeptide(L)'
;MMRSRILVLLACAAIMSACAASYGKLVSSPVSRDQYQQQTLPSDLQYYYCGRSGLPYAVVGIDDTYPFNDRLWFRIDTMDDVYKKIYNLSDIHPNARFMRAADILDPAGRRIGVWFSFYHHTPVRIDPDSGMLEIFSPYDPNEDEGLILN
;
A
#
# COMPACT_ATOMS: atom_id res chain seq x y z
N MET A 1 -32.47 34.44 -20.92
CA MET A 1 -30.99 34.55 -20.86
C MET A 1 -30.38 34.08 -19.53
N MET A 2 -30.96 34.38 -18.36
CA MET A 2 -30.40 34.00 -17.04
C MET A 2 -30.35 32.48 -16.76
N ARG A 3 -31.37 31.72 -17.21
CA ARG A 3 -31.41 30.24 -17.07
C ARG A 3 -30.33 29.50 -17.86
N SER A 4 -29.95 30.03 -19.03
CA SER A 4 -28.91 29.42 -19.88
C SER A 4 -27.51 29.62 -19.29
N ARG A 5 -27.25 30.74 -18.60
CA ARG A 5 -25.98 30.98 -17.89
C ARG A 5 -25.81 30.06 -16.68
N ILE A 6 -26.90 29.75 -15.98
CA ILE A 6 -26.90 28.81 -14.85
C ILE A 6 -26.60 27.37 -15.32
N LEU A 7 -27.20 26.94 -16.44
CA LEU A 7 -26.93 25.63 -17.04
C LEU A 7 -25.48 25.47 -17.51
N VAL A 8 -24.88 26.51 -18.09
CA VAL A 8 -23.47 26.50 -18.50
C VAL A 8 -22.54 26.46 -17.29
N LEU A 9 -22.83 27.21 -16.22
CA LEU A 9 -22.06 27.17 -14.97
C LEU A 9 -22.12 25.80 -14.27
N LEU A 10 -23.30 25.16 -14.24
CA LEU A 10 -23.47 23.79 -13.71
C LEU A 10 -22.73 22.75 -14.56
N ALA A 11 -22.75 22.89 -15.89
CA ALA A 11 -21.99 22.02 -16.79
C ALA A 11 -20.47 22.18 -16.60
N CYS A 12 -19.96 23.41 -16.46
CA CYS A 12 -18.53 23.65 -16.20
C CYS A 12 -18.08 23.10 -14.83
N ALA A 13 -18.94 23.18 -13.80
CA ALA A 13 -18.63 22.63 -12.49
C ALA A 13 -18.56 21.09 -12.48
N ALA A 14 -19.41 20.42 -13.28
CA ALA A 14 -19.44 18.96 -13.38
C ALA A 14 -18.24 18.36 -14.14
N ILE A 15 -17.59 19.13 -15.02
CA ILE A 15 -16.43 18.65 -15.81
C ILE A 15 -15.14 18.69 -14.98
N MET A 16 -15.04 19.55 -13.96
CA MET A 16 -13.81 19.68 -13.15
C MET A 16 -13.59 18.54 -12.14
N SER A 17 -14.58 17.69 -11.87
CA SER A 17 -14.41 16.54 -10.98
C SER A 17 -13.83 15.29 -11.64
N ALA A 18 -13.62 15.30 -12.97
CA ALA A 18 -13.27 14.09 -13.73
C ALA A 18 -11.77 13.72 -13.76
N CYS A 19 -10.87 14.59 -13.27
CA CYS A 19 -9.41 14.33 -13.27
C CYS A 19 -8.79 14.30 -11.87
N ALA A 20 -9.54 13.93 -10.84
CA ALA A 20 -8.96 13.67 -9.53
C ALA A 20 -8.44 12.23 -9.49
N ALA A 21 -7.12 12.06 -9.54
CA ALA A 21 -6.51 10.78 -9.24
C ALA A 21 -6.89 10.34 -7.81
N SER A 22 -7.39 9.11 -7.67
CA SER A 22 -7.95 8.59 -6.42
C SER A 22 -6.84 7.91 -5.62
N TYR A 23 -6.15 8.68 -4.78
CA TYR A 23 -5.05 8.18 -3.94
C TYR A 23 -5.55 7.69 -2.59
N GLY A 24 -5.09 6.50 -2.22
CA GLY A 24 -5.18 5.98 -0.87
C GLY A 24 -4.07 6.54 0.01
N LYS A 25 -3.93 5.98 1.22
CA LYS A 25 -2.87 6.36 2.15
C LYS A 25 -2.44 5.20 3.03
N LEU A 26 -1.19 5.25 3.45
CA LEU A 26 -0.67 4.41 4.52
C LEU A 26 -0.80 5.15 5.85
N VAL A 27 -1.38 4.49 6.84
CA VAL A 27 -1.48 5.03 8.21
C VAL A 27 -0.76 4.08 9.15
N SER A 28 0.21 4.58 9.90
CA SER A 28 0.93 3.75 10.88
C SER A 28 -0.04 3.06 11.83
N SER A 29 0.11 1.74 11.97
CA SER A 29 -0.84 0.89 12.68
C SER A 29 -0.12 0.06 13.74
N PRO A 30 -0.17 0.48 15.01
CA PRO A 30 0.30 -0.35 16.13
C PRO A 30 -0.44 -1.68 16.18
N VAL A 31 -1.72 -1.70 15.81
CA VAL A 31 -2.55 -2.91 15.76
C VAL A 31 -1.96 -3.93 14.78
N SER A 32 -1.67 -3.53 13.54
CA SER A 32 -1.07 -4.43 12.55
C SER A 32 0.31 -4.94 12.98
N ARG A 33 1.09 -4.12 13.71
CA ARG A 33 2.35 -4.56 14.32
C ARG A 33 2.13 -5.60 15.42
N ASP A 34 1.19 -5.37 16.32
CA ASP A 34 0.89 -6.28 17.42
C ASP A 34 0.35 -7.61 16.89
N GLN A 35 -0.52 -7.57 15.87
CA GLN A 35 -0.99 -8.77 15.17
C GLN A 35 0.15 -9.56 14.55
N TYR A 36 1.11 -8.90 13.90
CA TYR A 36 2.32 -9.56 13.41
C TYR A 36 3.11 -10.23 14.54
N GLN A 37 3.37 -9.51 15.63
CA GLN A 37 4.13 -10.02 16.78
C GLN A 37 3.45 -11.23 17.46
N GLN A 38 2.12 -11.23 17.49
CA GLN A 38 1.32 -12.30 18.08
C GLN A 38 0.99 -13.41 17.07
N GLN A 39 1.43 -13.30 15.82
CA GLN A 39 1.08 -14.19 14.72
C GLN A 39 -0.44 -14.35 14.52
N THR A 40 -1.17 -13.24 14.61
CA THR A 40 -2.63 -13.14 14.44
C THR A 40 -3.03 -12.22 13.28
N LEU A 41 -2.18 -12.11 12.24
CA LEU A 41 -2.54 -11.38 11.04
C LEU A 41 -3.80 -11.96 10.38
N PRO A 42 -4.69 -11.12 9.83
CA PRO A 42 -5.95 -11.59 9.25
C PRO A 42 -5.71 -12.55 8.08
N SER A 43 -6.26 -13.76 8.15
CA SER A 43 -6.06 -14.81 7.14
C SER A 43 -6.99 -14.67 5.91
N ASP A 44 -7.94 -13.75 5.98
CA ASP A 44 -8.86 -13.38 4.89
C ASP A 44 -8.23 -12.42 3.88
N LEU A 45 -7.12 -11.76 4.23
CA LEU A 45 -6.35 -10.95 3.29
C LEU A 45 -5.54 -11.84 2.33
N GLN A 46 -5.43 -11.40 1.08
CA GLN A 46 -4.49 -11.96 0.11
C GLN A 46 -3.12 -11.30 0.28
N TYR A 47 -2.09 -12.10 0.55
CA TYR A 47 -0.76 -11.58 0.83
C TYR A 47 0.17 -11.64 -0.37
N TYR A 48 1.01 -10.61 -0.47
CA TYR A 48 2.01 -10.47 -1.53
C TYR A 48 3.29 -9.87 -0.99
N TYR A 49 4.41 -10.14 -1.65
CA TYR A 49 5.67 -9.41 -1.44
C TYR A 49 6.19 -8.82 -2.75
N CYS A 50 6.98 -7.76 -2.67
CA CYS A 50 7.75 -7.25 -3.82
C CYS A 50 9.25 -7.28 -3.51
N GLY A 51 10.08 -7.16 -4.55
CA GLY A 51 11.53 -7.27 -4.45
C GLY A 51 12.05 -8.68 -4.73
N ARG A 52 13.24 -9.00 -4.23
CA ARG A 52 13.90 -10.29 -4.48
C ARG A 52 13.34 -11.35 -3.52
N SER A 53 13.24 -12.61 -3.95
CA SER A 53 12.64 -13.66 -3.11
C SER A 53 13.31 -13.83 -1.73
N GLY A 54 14.63 -13.72 -1.66
CA GLY A 54 15.36 -13.76 -0.38
C GLY A 54 15.50 -12.40 0.32
N LEU A 55 15.19 -11.30 -0.37
CA LEU A 55 15.37 -9.93 0.11
C LEU A 55 14.13 -9.10 -0.32
N PRO A 56 12.99 -9.28 0.37
CA PRO A 56 11.75 -8.56 0.07
C PRO A 56 11.86 -7.09 0.49
N TYR A 57 11.28 -6.18 -0.31
CA TYR A 57 11.22 -4.75 0.02
C TYR A 57 9.99 -4.40 0.85
N ALA A 58 8.88 -5.08 0.61
CA ALA A 58 7.66 -4.96 1.39
C ALA A 58 6.82 -6.23 1.33
N VAL A 59 5.94 -6.36 2.31
CA VAL A 59 4.83 -7.33 2.32
C VAL A 59 3.53 -6.55 2.47
N VAL A 60 2.52 -6.93 1.69
CA VAL A 60 1.15 -6.40 1.80
C VAL A 60 0.17 -7.53 2.01
N GLY A 61 -0.87 -7.27 2.80
CA GLY A 61 -2.09 -8.06 2.83
C GLY A 61 -3.22 -7.20 2.32
N ILE A 62 -3.99 -7.68 1.34
CA ILE A 62 -5.00 -6.90 0.62
C ILE A 62 -6.34 -7.61 0.71
N ASP A 63 -7.39 -6.84 0.96
CA ASP A 63 -8.77 -7.31 0.92
C ASP A 63 -9.11 -7.86 -0.48
N ASP A 64 -9.61 -9.09 -0.55
CA ASP A 64 -9.84 -9.80 -1.82
C ASP A 64 -10.98 -9.23 -2.66
N THR A 65 -11.77 -8.32 -2.09
CA THR A 65 -12.81 -7.57 -2.81
C THR A 65 -12.23 -6.48 -3.71
N TYR A 66 -10.95 -6.14 -3.55
CA TYR A 66 -10.26 -5.15 -4.39
C TYR A 66 -9.46 -5.85 -5.50
N PRO A 67 -9.75 -5.56 -6.79
CA PRO A 67 -8.89 -6.05 -7.87
C PRO A 67 -7.51 -5.43 -7.72
N PHE A 68 -6.47 -6.26 -7.60
CA PHE A 68 -5.11 -5.81 -7.33
C PHE A 68 -4.18 -6.03 -8.53
N ASN A 69 -3.43 -5.00 -8.90
CA ASN A 69 -2.39 -5.07 -9.92
C ASN A 69 -1.12 -5.68 -9.32
N ASP A 70 -0.99 -7.00 -9.46
CA ASP A 70 0.10 -7.77 -8.90
C ASP A 70 1.37 -7.83 -9.77
N ARG A 71 1.49 -7.01 -10.82
CA ARG A 71 2.59 -7.10 -11.79
C ARG A 71 4.00 -7.04 -11.16
N LEU A 72 4.15 -6.34 -10.03
CA LEU A 72 5.41 -6.23 -9.27
C LEU A 72 5.37 -7.00 -7.94
N TRP A 73 4.28 -7.73 -7.69
CA TRP A 73 3.95 -8.34 -6.42
C TRP A 73 3.75 -9.85 -6.60
N PHE A 74 4.49 -10.62 -5.84
CA PHE A 74 4.43 -12.07 -5.86
C PHE A 74 3.50 -12.53 -4.74
N ARG A 75 2.47 -13.28 -5.10
CA ARG A 75 1.53 -13.86 -4.13
C ARG A 75 2.26 -14.79 -3.15
N ILE A 76 1.82 -14.77 -1.90
CA ILE A 76 2.29 -15.66 -0.84
C ILE A 76 1.14 -16.62 -0.50
N ASP A 77 1.35 -17.92 -0.69
CA ASP A 77 0.27 -18.91 -0.60
C ASP A 77 0.00 -19.40 0.83
N THR A 78 0.94 -19.21 1.77
CA THR A 78 0.82 -19.69 3.15
C THR A 78 1.09 -18.59 4.17
N MET A 79 0.37 -18.59 5.30
CA MET A 79 0.62 -17.61 6.37
C MET A 79 2.01 -17.77 7.00
N ASP A 80 2.54 -18.98 7.08
CA ASP A 80 3.91 -19.21 7.55
C ASP A 80 4.94 -18.47 6.68
N ASP A 81 4.76 -18.52 5.36
CA ASP A 81 5.58 -17.77 4.43
C ASP A 81 5.35 -16.26 4.54
N VAL A 82 4.14 -15.79 4.88
CA VAL A 82 3.88 -14.37 5.15
C VAL A 82 4.74 -13.89 6.32
N TYR A 83 4.69 -14.58 7.46
CA TYR A 83 5.49 -14.22 8.64
C TYR A 83 6.98 -14.27 8.34
N LYS A 84 7.43 -15.28 7.59
CA LYS A 84 8.83 -15.41 7.15
C LYS A 84 9.25 -14.25 6.24
N LYS A 85 8.41 -13.84 5.30
CA LYS A 85 8.70 -12.72 4.39
C LYS A 85 8.77 -11.40 5.14
N ILE A 86 7.87 -11.18 6.11
CA ILE A 86 7.88 -9.99 6.97
C ILE A 86 9.15 -9.98 7.84
N TYR A 87 9.53 -11.12 8.41
CA TYR A 87 10.77 -11.26 9.18
C TYR A 87 12.01 -10.91 8.32
N ASN A 88 12.08 -11.42 7.09
CA ASN A 88 13.21 -11.16 6.18
C ASN A 88 13.30 -9.71 5.68
N LEU A 89 12.33 -8.83 5.98
CA LEU A 89 12.42 -7.41 5.61
C LEU A 89 13.63 -6.72 6.28
N SER A 90 14.08 -7.21 7.44
CA SER A 90 15.24 -6.65 8.14
C SER A 90 16.57 -6.87 7.42
N ASP A 91 16.65 -7.86 6.53
CA ASP A 91 17.91 -8.27 5.88
C ASP A 91 18.45 -7.20 4.93
N ILE A 92 17.61 -6.25 4.51
CA ILE A 92 17.97 -5.15 3.61
C ILE A 92 18.40 -3.91 4.40
N HIS A 93 17.92 -3.77 5.63
CA HIS A 93 18.12 -2.57 6.45
C HIS A 93 18.65 -2.92 7.84
N PRO A 94 19.88 -3.46 7.96
CA PRO A 94 20.42 -3.96 9.22
C PRO A 94 20.52 -2.88 10.32
N ASN A 95 20.60 -1.61 9.92
CA ASN A 95 20.72 -0.47 10.83
C ASN A 95 19.38 0.22 11.13
N ALA A 96 18.28 -0.22 10.50
CA ALA A 96 16.99 0.40 10.73
C ALA A 96 16.38 -0.08 12.06
N ARG A 97 15.94 0.88 12.88
CA ARG A 97 15.52 0.62 14.27
C ARG A 97 14.23 -0.19 14.41
N PHE A 98 13.30 -0.09 13.46
CA PHE A 98 12.03 -0.80 13.53
C PHE A 98 11.39 -0.95 12.15
N MET A 99 10.81 -2.12 11.92
CA MET A 99 9.91 -2.36 10.79
C MET A 99 8.65 -1.49 10.95
N ARG A 100 8.21 -0.86 9.88
CA ARG A 100 6.94 -0.14 9.82
C ARG A 100 5.82 -1.14 9.56
N ALA A 101 4.74 -0.99 10.32
CA ALA A 101 3.44 -1.59 10.02
C ALA A 101 2.44 -0.45 9.80
N ALA A 102 1.65 -0.56 8.75
CA ALA A 102 0.62 0.40 8.40
C ALA A 102 -0.66 -0.28 7.94
N ASP A 103 -1.79 0.37 8.18
CA ASP A 103 -3.04 0.06 7.50
C ASP A 103 -3.04 0.77 6.14
N ILE A 104 -3.47 0.05 5.11
CA ILE A 104 -3.72 0.60 3.78
C ILE A 104 -5.15 1.11 3.77
N LEU A 105 -5.33 2.40 3.52
CA LEU A 105 -6.64 3.00 3.40
C LEU A 105 -6.91 3.41 1.95
N ASP A 106 -8.15 3.20 1.51
CA ASP A 106 -8.62 3.70 0.23
C ASP A 106 -8.87 5.23 0.26
N PRO A 107 -9.19 5.86 -0.88
CA PRO A 107 -9.45 7.30 -0.97
C PRO A 107 -10.64 7.78 -0.11
N ALA A 108 -11.58 6.89 0.20
CA ALA A 108 -12.70 7.17 1.11
C ALA A 108 -12.33 6.97 2.59
N GLY A 109 -11.11 6.51 2.89
CA GLY A 109 -10.62 6.23 4.23
C GLY A 109 -10.99 4.85 4.77
N ARG A 110 -11.55 3.95 3.94
CA ARG A 110 -11.83 2.57 4.34
C ARG A 110 -10.53 1.78 4.38
N ARG A 111 -10.38 0.92 5.38
CA ARG A 111 -9.22 0.01 5.47
C ARG A 111 -9.38 -1.12 4.45
N ILE A 112 -8.36 -1.32 3.64
CA ILE A 112 -8.33 -2.30 2.54
C ILE A 112 -7.15 -3.27 2.64
N GLY A 113 -6.34 -3.15 3.70
CA GLY A 113 -5.19 -4.02 3.87
C GLY A 113 -4.19 -3.57 4.92
N VAL A 114 -3.06 -4.25 4.92
CA VAL A 114 -1.88 -4.00 5.76
C VAL A 114 -0.63 -3.90 4.90
N TRP A 115 0.34 -3.13 5.36
CA TRP A 115 1.63 -2.95 4.71
C TRP A 115 2.77 -3.03 5.73
N PHE A 116 3.82 -3.77 5.38
CA PHE A 116 5.03 -3.93 6.17
C PHE A 116 6.26 -3.60 5.32
N SER A 117 7.14 -2.74 5.83
CA SER A 117 8.42 -2.41 5.19
C SER A 117 9.35 -1.68 6.14
N PHE A 118 10.62 -1.58 5.79
CA PHE A 118 11.57 -0.65 6.41
C PHE A 118 11.71 0.67 5.63
N TYR A 119 11.31 0.71 4.35
CA TYR A 119 11.16 1.96 3.60
C TYR A 119 10.11 2.87 4.23
N HIS A 120 10.18 4.17 4.00
CA HIS A 120 9.30 5.12 4.69
C HIS A 120 7.88 5.22 4.12
N HIS A 121 7.70 4.98 2.82
CA HIS A 121 6.43 5.18 2.15
C HIS A 121 6.31 4.37 0.85
N THR A 122 5.09 4.17 0.37
CA THR A 122 4.82 3.81 -1.02
C THR A 122 3.49 4.46 -1.46
N PRO A 123 3.38 4.94 -2.72
CA PRO A 123 2.12 5.38 -3.27
C PRO A 123 1.07 4.25 -3.31
N VAL A 124 -0.16 4.59 -2.94
CA VAL A 124 -1.35 3.73 -3.05
C VAL A 124 -2.34 4.44 -3.98
N ARG A 125 -2.69 3.83 -5.10
CA ARG A 125 -3.58 4.40 -6.12
C ARG A 125 -4.71 3.45 -6.41
N ILE A 126 -5.92 3.97 -6.53
CA ILE A 126 -7.05 3.24 -7.12
C ILE A 126 -7.35 3.91 -8.45
N ASP A 127 -7.29 3.12 -9.52
CA ASP A 127 -7.64 3.58 -10.85
C ASP A 127 -9.13 3.96 -10.89
N PRO A 128 -9.49 5.20 -11.21
CA PRO A 128 -10.88 5.67 -11.09
C PRO A 128 -11.81 5.02 -12.13
N ASP A 129 -11.27 4.52 -13.24
CA ASP A 129 -12.05 3.93 -14.32
C ASP A 129 -12.25 2.42 -14.11
N SER A 130 -11.19 1.70 -13.76
CA SER A 130 -11.21 0.25 -13.59
C SER A 130 -11.43 -0.22 -12.15
N GLY A 131 -11.23 0.66 -11.16
CA GLY A 131 -11.22 0.29 -9.73
C GLY A 131 -9.98 -0.51 -9.30
N MET A 132 -9.01 -0.69 -10.20
CA MET A 132 -7.78 -1.46 -9.94
C MET A 132 -6.93 -0.80 -8.86
N LEU A 133 -6.60 -1.54 -7.81
CA LEU A 133 -5.66 -1.14 -6.77
C LEU A 133 -4.22 -1.33 -7.26
N GLU A 134 -3.43 -0.28 -7.13
CA GLU A 134 -2.00 -0.28 -7.36
C GLU A 134 -1.27 0.18 -6.11
N ILE A 135 -0.35 -0.66 -5.64
CA ILE A 135 0.63 -0.29 -4.62
C ILE A 135 1.98 -0.34 -5.32
N PHE A 136 2.71 0.76 -5.30
CA PHE A 136 4.00 0.83 -5.99
C PHE A 136 5.08 0.12 -5.17
N SER A 137 6.18 -0.25 -5.82
CA SER A 137 7.37 -0.71 -5.09
C SER A 137 7.87 0.42 -4.19
N PRO A 138 8.16 0.17 -2.89
CA PRO A 138 8.68 1.19 -1.99
C PRO A 138 10.17 1.48 -2.19
N TYR A 139 10.85 0.72 -3.05
CA TYR A 139 12.28 0.84 -3.30
C TYR A 139 12.66 2.28 -3.69
N ASP A 140 13.43 2.92 -2.84
CA ASP A 140 14.09 4.20 -3.09
C ASP A 140 15.60 4.04 -2.83
N PRO A 141 16.45 4.18 -3.85
CA PRO A 141 17.90 4.01 -3.68
C PRO A 141 18.51 4.97 -2.66
N ASN A 142 17.90 6.14 -2.43
CA ASN A 142 18.43 7.13 -1.48
C ASN A 142 18.20 6.72 -0.02
N GLU A 143 17.15 5.93 0.27
CA GLU A 143 16.88 5.42 1.61
C GLU A 143 17.86 4.30 2.01
N ASP A 144 18.39 3.57 1.03
CA ASP A 144 19.42 2.54 1.24
C ASP A 144 20.79 3.17 1.57
N GLU A 145 21.14 4.30 0.94
CA GLU A 145 22.40 5.04 1.19
C GLU A 145 22.43 5.68 2.59
N GLY A 146 21.29 6.17 3.09
CA GLY A 146 21.18 6.80 4.42
C GLY A 146 21.40 5.86 5.61
N LEU A 147 21.42 4.55 5.37
CA LEU A 147 21.62 3.51 6.39
C LEU A 147 23.07 3.01 6.48
N ILE A 148 23.92 3.33 5.51
CA ILE A 148 25.34 2.90 5.46
C ILE A 148 26.27 3.92 6.16
N LEU A 149 25.76 5.13 6.43
CA LEU A 149 26.54 6.28 6.91
C LEU A 149 26.23 6.72 8.35
N ASN A 150 25.44 5.95 9.11
CA ASN A 150 25.12 6.21 10.52
C ASN A 150 25.61 5.09 11.44
#